data_AF-U3A7V3-F1
#
_entry.id   AF-U3A7V3-F1
#
_cell.length_a   1.000
_cell.length_b   1.000
_cell.length_c   1.000
_cell.angle_alpha   90.00
_cell.angle_beta   90.00
_cell.angle_gamma   90.00
#
_symmetry.space_group_name_H-M   'P 1'
#
loop_
_entity.id
_entity.type
_entity.pdbx_description
1 polymer ?
#
loop_
_entity_poly.entity_id
_entity_poly.type
_entity_poly.pdbx_seq_one_letter_code
_entity_poly.pdbx_strand_id
1 'polypeptide(L)' 'MHDHENEQVCLCLAGELTVETEDDAVTLSQYDSVWLDGDEPHRVENTGEERAVGLDVFALGRSFDFWTEDDE' A
#
# COMPACT_ATOMS: atom_id res chain seq x y z
N MET A 1 10.49 -3.63 1.81
CA MET A 1 9.40 -3.59 2.80
C MET A 1 9.58 -2.35 3.65
N HIS A 2 8.47 -1.82 4.16
CA HIS A 2 8.43 -0.69 5.07
C HIS A 2 7.24 -0.87 6.00
N ASP A 3 7.26 -0.16 7.11
CA ASP A 3 6.22 -0.15 8.11
C ASP A 3 5.94 1.29 8.54
N HIS A 4 4.81 1.47 9.22
CA HIS A 4 4.39 2.71 9.85
C HIS A 4 3.35 2.39 10.91
N GLU A 5 3.25 3.24 11.94
CA GLU A 5 2.35 3.04 13.08
C GLU A 5 0.85 3.07 12.71
N ASN A 6 0.53 3.54 11.51
CA ASN A 6 -0.84 3.70 11.05
C ASN A 6 -1.35 2.38 10.46
N GLU A 7 -2.59 2.00 10.78
CA GLU A 7 -3.26 0.96 10.00
C GLU A 7 -3.47 1.46 8.57
N GLN A 8 -3.42 0.54 7.59
CA GLN A 8 -3.64 0.84 6.18
C GLN A 8 -4.66 -0.11 5.57
N VAL A 9 -5.61 0.45 4.80
CA VAL A 9 -6.41 -0.32 3.85
C VAL A 9 -5.96 0.03 2.45
N CYS A 10 -5.47 -0.98 1.72
CA CYS A 10 -5.12 -0.87 0.31
C CYS A 10 -6.26 -1.43 -0.54
N LEU A 11 -6.75 -0.67 -1.52
CA LEU A 11 -7.79 -1.07 -2.47
C LEU A 11 -7.25 -0.93 -3.90
N CYS A 12 -7.35 -2.00 -4.69
CA CYS A 12 -7.02 -1.93 -6.11
C CYS A 12 -8.20 -1.37 -6.91
N LEU A 13 -8.04 -0.22 -7.57
CA LEU A 13 -9.08 0.42 -8.38
C LEU A 13 -9.02 0.01 -9.86
N ALA A 14 -7.83 -0.31 -10.36
CA ALA A 14 -7.59 -0.78 -11.73
C ALA A 14 -6.25 -1.51 -11.82
N GLY A 15 -6.13 -2.46 -12.76
CA GLY A 15 -4.95 -3.30 -12.91
C GLY A 15 -4.84 -4.35 -11.80
N GLU A 16 -3.61 -4.75 -11.48
CA GLU A 16 -3.30 -5.70 -10.42
C GLU A 16 -2.23 -5.11 -9.50
N LEU A 17 -2.37 -5.33 -8.19
CA LEU A 17 -1.38 -4.92 -7.19
C LEU A 17 -0.95 -6.14 -6.37
N THR A 18 0.34 -6.36 -6.20
CA THR A 18 0.86 -7.38 -5.30
C THR A 18 1.21 -6.75 -3.97
N VAL A 19 0.65 -7.29 -2.90
CA VAL A 19 0.96 -6.91 -1.51
C VAL A 19 1.75 -8.05 -0.88
N GLU A 20 2.95 -7.74 -0.42
CA GLU A 20 3.87 -8.66 0.22
C GLU A 20 4.09 -8.22 1.68
N THR A 21 3.97 -9.18 2.59
CA THR A 21 4.31 -9.09 4.02
C THR A 21 5.47 -10.05 4.31
N GLU A 22 5.97 -10.10 5.55
CA GLU A 22 7.00 -11.09 5.89
C GLU A 22 6.53 -12.55 5.75
N ASP A 23 5.23 -12.80 5.93
CA ASP A 23 4.65 -14.14 5.99
C ASP A 23 3.90 -14.57 4.72
N ASP A 24 3.36 -13.61 3.96
CA ASP A 24 2.48 -13.90 2.82
C ASP A 24 2.59 -12.87 1.68
N ALA A 25 2.19 -13.29 0.48
CA ALA A 25 2.09 -12.45 -0.70
C ALA A 25 0.76 -12.70 -1.43
N VAL A 26 0.01 -11.63 -1.67
CA VAL A 26 -1.29 -11.69 -2.34
C VAL A 26 -1.37 -10.71 -3.50
N THR A 27 -1.97 -11.14 -4.61
CA THR A 27 -2.28 -10.26 -5.75
C THR A 27 -3.74 -9.84 -5.69
N LEU A 28 -3.97 -8.53 -5.66
CA LEU A 28 -5.27 -7.88 -5.65
C LEU A 28 -5.73 -7.59 -7.08
N SER A 29 -6.90 -8.11 -7.43
CA SER A 29 -7.61 -7.70 -8.64
C SER A 29 -8.43 -6.44 -8.38
N GLN A 30 -9.08 -5.91 -9.42
CA GLN A 30 -9.95 -4.76 -9.29
C GLN A 30 -11.03 -4.97 -8.21
N TYR A 31 -11.06 -4.01 -7.27
CA TYR A 31 -11.91 -3.93 -6.09
C TYR A 31 -11.60 -4.91 -4.96
N ASP A 32 -10.51 -5.67 -5.07
CA ASP A 32 -9.96 -6.38 -3.93
C ASP A 32 -9.24 -5.40 -2.99
N SER A 33 -9.33 -5.69 -1.70
CA SER A 33 -8.67 -4.91 -0.66
C SER A 33 -7.99 -5.79 0.36
N VAL A 34 -6.93 -5.25 0.96
CA VAL A 34 -6.30 -5.81 2.17
C VAL A 34 -6.28 -4.76 3.26
N TRP A 35 -6.34 -5.26 4.49
CA TRP A 35 -6.05 -4.49 5.69
C TRP A 35 -4.68 -4.93 6.20
N LEU A 36 -3.86 -3.96 6.55
CA LEU A 36 -2.53 -4.10 7.10
C LEU A 36 -2.53 -3.44 8.48
N ASP A 37 -2.05 -4.18 9.47
CA ASP A 37 -1.99 -3.69 10.86
C ASP A 37 -0.91 -2.61 11.00
N GLY A 38 -1.01 -1.80 12.05
CA GLY A 38 0.04 -0.85 12.40
C GLY A 38 1.35 -1.56 12.69
N ASP A 39 2.46 -0.98 12.23
CA ASP A 39 3.83 -1.52 12.33
C ASP A 39 4.04 -2.88 11.63
N GLU A 40 3.08 -3.38 10.85
CA GLU A 40 3.25 -4.59 10.04
C GLU A 40 4.14 -4.30 8.83
N PRO A 41 5.31 -4.95 8.65
CA PRO A 41 6.16 -4.69 7.49
C PRO A 41 5.51 -5.17 6.19
N HIS A 42 5.33 -4.25 5.25
CA HIS A 42 4.68 -4.56 3.98
C HIS A 42 5.30 -3.84 2.78
N ARG A 43 4.89 -4.27 1.60
CA ARG A 43 5.22 -3.66 0.31
C ARG A 43 4.04 -3.83 -0.64
N VAL A 44 3.55 -2.72 -1.20
CA VAL A 44 2.59 -2.72 -2.30
C VAL A 44 3.36 -2.43 -3.59
N GLU A 45 3.33 -3.35 -4.54
CA GLU A 45 4.03 -3.23 -5.82
C GLU A 45 3.12 -3.59 -7.00
N ASN A 46 3.23 -2.85 -8.10
CA ASN A 46 2.74 -3.31 -9.39
C ASN A 46 3.82 -4.20 -10.05
N THR A 47 3.65 -5.51 -9.94
CA THR A 47 4.56 -6.51 -10.55
C THR A 47 4.21 -6.83 -12.00
N GLY A 48 3.11 -6.28 -12.54
CA GLY A 48 2.65 -6.49 -13.90
C GLY A 48 3.24 -5.51 -14.91
N GLU A 49 2.89 -5.69 -16.18
CA GLU A 49 3.31 -4.81 -17.28
C GLU A 49 2.31 -3.66 -17.53
N GLU A 50 1.07 -3.81 -17.05
CA GLU A 50 -0.01 -2.83 -17.20
C GLU A 50 -0.04 -1.86 -16.03
N ARG A 51 -0.60 -0.66 -16.25
CA ARG A 51 -0.74 0.33 -15.18
C ARG A 51 -1.76 -0.14 -14.13
N ALA A 52 -1.32 -0.19 -12.88
CA ALA A 52 -2.19 -0.34 -11.71
C ALA A 52 -2.54 1.00 -11.06
N VAL A 53 -3.70 1.07 -10.41
CA VAL A 53 -4.15 2.22 -9.62
C VAL A 53 -4.64 1.71 -8.26
N GLY A 54 -3.96 2.11 -7.19
CA GLY A 54 -4.33 1.81 -5.81
C GLY A 54 -4.92 3.03 -5.09
N LEU A 55 -5.74 2.77 -4.08
CA LEU A 55 -6.15 3.72 -3.05
C LEU A 55 -5.67 3.20 -1.70
N ASP A 56 -4.81 3.96 -1.03
CA ASP A 56 -4.38 3.68 0.34
C ASP A 56 -5.07 4.65 1.30
N VAL A 57 -5.73 4.09 2.31
CA VAL A 57 -6.42 4.84 3.37
C VAL A 57 -5.75 4.50 4.69
N PHE A 58 -5.28 5.51 5.42
CA PHE A 58 -4.54 5.36 6.68
C PHE A 58 -5.38 5.78 7.89
N ALA A 59 -5.27 5.04 8.99
CA ALA A 59 -5.89 5.36 10.28
C ALA A 59 -4.92 5.11 11.46
N LEU A 60 -4.62 6.08 12.32
CA LEU A 60 -4.93 7.52 12.22
C LEU A 60 -4.30 8.14 10.96
N GLY A 61 -4.69 9.36 10.61
CA GLY A 61 -4.10 10.04 9.44
C GLY A 61 -2.58 10.15 9.59
N ARG A 62 -1.85 9.71 8.57
CA ARG A 62 -0.38 9.78 8.51
C ARG A 62 0.05 11.14 7.95
N SER A 63 1.13 11.71 8.48
CA SER A 63 1.74 12.88 7.84
C SER A 63 2.38 12.50 6.51
N PHE A 64 2.18 13.33 5.49
CA PHE A 64 2.78 13.19 4.17
C PHE A 64 3.97 14.15 3.98
N ASP A 65 4.50 14.73 5.06
CA ASP A 65 5.58 15.72 5.00
C ASP A 65 6.76 15.21 4.14
N PHE A 66 7.11 13.92 4.25
CA PHE A 66 8.17 13.27 3.47
C PHE A 66 7.97 13.25 1.94
N TRP A 67 6.75 13.46 1.44
CA TRP A 67 6.43 13.61 0.01
C TRP A 67 6.34 15.07 -0.43
N THR A 68 6.12 15.99 0.51
CA THR A 68 5.89 17.42 0.23
C THR A 68 7.06 18.32 0.59
N GLU A 69 8.07 17.81 1.29
CA GLU A 69 9.34 18.50 1.48
C GLU A 69 10.12 18.48 0.15
N ASP A 70 10.19 19.63 -0.52
CA ASP A 70 11.15 19.90 -1.59
C ASP A 70 12.55 19.92 -0.94
N ASP A 71 13.46 19.03 -1.36
CA ASP A 71 14.88 19.13 -1.04
C ASP A 71 15.41 20.46 -1.61
N GLU A 72 15.66 21.46 -0.76
CA GLU A 72 16.38 22.70 -1.14
C GLU A 72 17.83 22.44 -1.58
#